data_AF-A0A7C6DTK6-F1
#
_entry.id   AF-A0A7C6DTK6-F1
#
_cell.length_a   1.000
_cell.length_b   1.000
_cell.length_c   1.000
_cell.angle_alpha   90.00
_cell.angle_beta   90.00
_cell.angle_gamma   90.00
#
_symmetry.space_group_name_H-M   'P 1'
#
loop_
_entity.id
_entity.type
_entity.pdbx_description
1 polymer ?
#
loop_
_entity_poly.entity_id
_entity_poly.type
_entity_poly.pdbx_seq_one_letter_code
_entity_poly.pdbx_strand_id
1 'polypeptide(L)'
;MNLPILPTTVVGSYSLPKWLEVIRELHKQGQITDEELEEAHDNAVKACIKDQEIAGVDVITDGELRRETMVYFFTKRIYGFKTDGKM
;
A
#
# COMPACT_ATOMS: atom_id res chain seq x y z
N MET A 1 -12.73 -1.43 -21.78
CA MET A 1 -11.63 -0.44 -21.81
C MET A 1 -11.14 -0.33 -23.24
N ASN A 2 -10.74 0.87 -23.67
CA ASN A 2 -10.08 1.10 -24.95
C ASN A 2 -8.60 1.38 -24.65
N LEU A 3 -7.74 0.40 -24.90
CA LEU A 3 -6.30 0.46 -24.59
C LEU A 3 -5.48 0.63 -25.88
N PRO A 4 -4.29 1.25 -25.81
CA PRO A 4 -3.39 1.32 -26.96
C PRO A 4 -2.87 -0.08 -27.35
N ILE A 5 -2.28 -0.19 -28.55
CA ILE A 5 -1.75 -1.46 -29.07
C ILE A 5 -0.61 -2.04 -28.20
N LEU A 6 0.12 -1.17 -27.50
CA LEU A 6 1.14 -1.52 -26.50
C LEU A 6 0.77 -0.89 -25.16
N PRO A 7 -0.13 -1.51 -24.38
CA PRO A 7 -0.53 -0.99 -23.08
C PRO A 7 0.59 -1.11 -22.06
N THR A 8 0.64 -0.14 -21.15
CA THR A 8 1.59 -0.04 -20.06
C THR A 8 0.90 -0.28 -18.72
N THR A 9 1.63 -0.91 -17.80
CA THR A 9 1.15 -1.17 -16.43
C THR A 9 2.33 -1.22 -15.49
N VAL A 10 2.05 -1.11 -14.19
CA VAL A 10 2.97 -1.48 -13.12
C VAL A 10 2.65 -2.87 -12.59
N VAL A 11 3.58 -3.48 -11.85
CA VAL A 11 3.44 -4.85 -11.32
C VAL A 11 2.65 -4.88 -10.02
N GLY A 12 2.65 -3.80 -9.24
CA GLY A 12 2.02 -3.75 -7.92
C GLY A 12 2.63 -2.67 -7.05
N SER A 13 3.57 -3.05 -6.19
CA SER A 13 4.12 -2.21 -5.11
C SER A 13 4.73 -0.90 -5.59
N TYR A 14 4.40 0.18 -4.88
CA TYR A 14 4.97 1.50 -5.05
C TYR A 14 5.91 1.84 -3.89
N SER A 15 6.79 2.83 -4.08
CA SER A 15 7.71 3.25 -3.03
C SER A 15 6.96 3.76 -1.81
N LEU A 16 7.26 3.20 -0.63
CA LEU A 16 6.67 3.63 0.63
C LEU A 16 7.13 5.07 0.96
N PRO A 17 6.21 6.05 1.04
CA PRO A 17 6.59 7.40 1.41
C PRO A 17 7.12 7.45 2.84
N LYS A 18 8.19 8.22 3.07
CA LYS A 18 8.85 8.27 4.40
C LYS A 18 7.89 8.73 5.51
N TRP A 19 6.97 9.65 5.20
CA TRP A 19 5.96 10.11 6.15
C TRP A 19 4.98 9.01 6.54
N LEU A 20 4.61 8.11 5.62
CA LEU A 20 3.72 6.98 5.92
C LEU A 20 4.43 5.96 6.82
N GLU A 21 5.73 5.74 6.61
CA GLU A 21 6.55 4.90 7.50
C GLU A 21 6.54 5.43 8.94
N VAL A 22 6.68 6.74 9.12
CA VAL A 22 6.62 7.39 10.45
C VAL A 22 5.24 7.22 11.10
N ILE A 23 4.16 7.44 10.34
CA ILE A 23 2.79 7.26 10.84
C ILE A 23 2.56 5.82 11.29
N ARG A 24 2.98 4.82 10.50
CA ARG A 24 2.88 3.40 10.88
C ARG A 24 3.64 3.08 12.17
N GLU A 25 4.77 3.74 12.42
CA GLU A 25 5.53 3.57 13.65
C GLU A 25 4.85 4.22 14.86
N LEU A 26 4.28 5.42 14.69
CA LEU A 26 3.46 6.07 15.73
C LEU A 26 2.22 5.24 16.09
N HIS A 27 1.62 4.56 15.11
CA HIS A 27 0.48 3.66 15.34
C HIS A 27 0.85 2.48 16.22
N LYS A 28 1.98 1.82 15.92
CA LYS A 28 2.50 0.73 16.75
C LYS A 28 2.78 1.15 18.19
N GLN A 29 3.10 2.43 18.40
CA GLN A 29 3.34 3.03 19.71
C GLN A 29 2.05 3.50 20.41
N GLY A 30 0.88 3.36 19.77
CA GLY A 30 -0.42 3.80 20.28
C GLY A 30 -0.59 5.32 20.32
N GLN A 31 0.20 6.07 19.55
CA GLN A 31 0.16 7.53 19.52
C GLN A 31 -0.81 8.10 18.48
N ILE A 32 -1.27 7.26 17.54
CA ILE A 32 -2.30 7.59 16.57
C ILE A 32 -3.36 6.49 16.54
N THR A 33 -4.56 6.88 16.18
CA THR A 33 -5.74 6.02 16.05
C THR A 33 -5.71 5.17 14.79
N ASP A 34 -6.57 4.14 14.74
CA ASP A 34 -6.77 3.33 13.53
C ASP A 34 -7.33 4.19 12.39
N GLU A 35 -8.20 5.14 12.70
CA GLU A 35 -8.79 6.08 11.73
C GLU A 35 -7.73 6.99 11.11
N GLU A 36 -6.80 7.53 11.90
CA GLU A 36 -5.70 8.37 11.41
C GLU A 36 -4.72 7.57 10.52
N LEU A 37 -4.45 6.32 10.87
CA LEU A 37 -3.64 5.43 10.03
C LEU A 37 -4.33 5.13 8.69
N GLU A 38 -5.64 4.89 8.72
CA GLU A 38 -6.42 4.62 7.51
C GLU A 38 -6.47 5.84 6.57
N GLU A 39 -6.63 7.05 7.13
CA GLU A 39 -6.55 8.30 6.37
C GLU A 39 -5.16 8.49 5.74
N ALA A 40 -4.09 8.19 6.47
CA ALA A 40 -2.73 8.26 5.95
C ALA A 40 -2.51 7.29 4.78
N HIS A 41 -3.03 6.07 4.88
CA HIS A 41 -3.00 5.10 3.78
C HIS A 41 -3.80 5.59 2.57
N ASP A 42 -5.02 6.12 2.76
CA ASP A 42 -5.83 6.72 1.70
C ASP A 42 -5.07 7.82 0.96
N ASN A 43 -4.39 8.71 1.69
CA ASN A 43 -3.60 9.78 1.10
C ASN A 43 -2.40 9.24 0.30
N ALA A 44 -1.75 8.19 0.79
CA ALA A 44 -0.63 7.56 0.09
C ALA A 44 -1.08 6.90 -1.22
N VAL A 45 -2.20 6.17 -1.18
CA VAL A 45 -2.81 5.54 -2.35
C VAL A 45 -3.24 6.58 -3.39
N LYS A 46 -3.90 7.67 -2.97
CA LYS A 46 -4.29 8.77 -3.87
C LYS A 46 -3.07 9.40 -4.54
N ALA A 47 -1.99 9.63 -3.80
CA ALA A 47 -0.74 10.16 -4.36
C ALA A 47 -0.11 9.20 -5.38
N CYS A 48 -0.06 7.90 -5.07
CA CYS A 48 0.45 6.86 -5.96
C CYS A 48 -0.36 6.74 -7.26
N ILE A 49 -1.69 6.76 -7.16
CA ILE A 49 -2.60 6.80 -8.32
C ILE A 49 -2.30 8.04 -9.15
N LYS A 50 -2.18 9.21 -8.51
CA LYS A 50 -1.98 10.46 -9.23
C LYS A 50 -0.65 10.49 -9.99
N ASP A 51 0.40 9.94 -9.39
CA ASP A 51 1.71 9.84 -10.03
C ASP A 51 1.67 8.94 -11.27
N GLN A 52 1.01 7.78 -11.18
CA GLN A 52 0.84 6.88 -12.33
C GLN A 52 -0.01 7.49 -13.45
N GLU A 53 -1.07 8.24 -13.11
CA GLU A 53 -1.87 9.00 -14.09
C GLU A 53 -1.02 10.04 -14.81
N ILE A 54 -0.20 10.81 -14.08
CA ILE A 54 0.68 11.84 -14.65
C ILE A 54 1.74 11.20 -15.54
N ALA A 55 2.26 10.04 -15.15
CA ALA A 55 3.21 9.26 -15.93
C ALA A 55 2.60 8.65 -17.21
N GLY A 56 1.27 8.63 -17.34
CA GLY A 56 0.56 8.10 -18.50
C GLY A 56 0.49 6.56 -18.52
N VAL A 57 0.48 5.91 -17.36
CA VAL A 57 0.31 4.46 -17.26
C VAL A 57 -1.14 4.08 -17.59
N ASP A 58 -1.33 3.11 -18.49
CA ASP A 58 -2.69 2.75 -18.97
C ASP A 58 -3.51 1.97 -17.93
N VAL A 59 -2.85 1.08 -17.19
CA VAL A 59 -3.46 0.29 -16.10
C VAL A 59 -2.64 0.51 -14.83
N ILE A 60 -3.27 1.13 -13.84
CA ILE A 60 -2.61 1.55 -12.59
C ILE A 60 -2.97 0.62 -11.42
N THR A 61 -2.19 0.69 -10.35
CA THR A 61 -2.44 -0.01 -9.07
C THR A 61 -2.53 0.97 -7.91
N ASP A 62 -2.97 0.50 -6.73
CA ASP A 62 -2.95 1.27 -5.49
C ASP A 62 -1.55 1.34 -4.83
N GLY A 63 -0.53 0.78 -5.48
CA GLY A 63 0.83 0.71 -4.97
C GLY A 63 1.02 -0.26 -3.79
N GLU A 64 -0.02 -1.01 -3.40
CA GLU A 64 -0.01 -1.90 -2.24
C GLU A 64 0.43 -1.20 -0.94
N LEU A 65 0.18 0.11 -0.81
CA LEU A 65 0.74 0.94 0.28
C LEU A 65 0.15 0.63 1.67
N ARG A 66 -0.92 -0.16 1.72
CA ARG A 66 -1.55 -0.66 2.96
C ARG A 66 -0.89 -1.90 3.55
N ARG A 67 0.03 -2.57 2.81
CA ARG A 67 0.65 -3.81 3.29
C ARG A 67 2.06 -3.59 3.85
N GLU A 68 2.46 -4.44 4.79
CA GLU A 68 3.87 -4.57 5.23
C GLU A 68 4.67 -5.32 4.17
N THR A 69 4.40 -6.62 4.03
CA THR A 69 5.03 -7.51 3.08
C THR A 69 3.95 -8.34 2.40
N MET A 70 4.27 -8.88 1.23
CA MET A 70 3.31 -9.64 0.43
C MET A 70 2.72 -10.82 1.23
N VAL A 71 3.54 -11.59 1.96
CA VAL A 71 3.08 -12.77 2.69
C VAL A 71 2.44 -12.40 4.02
N TYR A 72 3.11 -11.58 4.82
CA TYR A 72 2.68 -11.27 6.19
C TYR A 72 1.31 -10.58 6.26
N PHE A 73 0.96 -9.82 5.24
CA PHE A 73 -0.38 -9.22 5.13
C PHE A 73 -1.51 -10.27 5.18
N PHE A 74 -1.29 -11.43 4.56
CA PHE A 74 -2.28 -12.50 4.50
C PHE A 74 -2.22 -13.44 5.71
N THR A 75 -1.07 -13.61 6.36
CA THR A 75 -0.95 -14.50 7.52
C THR A 75 -1.90 -14.13 8.65
N LYS A 76 -2.16 -12.82 8.83
CA LYS A 76 -3.12 -12.28 9.81
C LYS A 76 -4.59 -12.53 9.45
N ARG A 77 -4.89 -12.95 8.22
CA ARG A 77 -6.24 -13.04 7.63
C ARG A 77 -6.65 -14.47 7.26
N ILE A 78 -5.74 -15.42 7.40
CA ILE A 78 -5.98 -16.83 7.09
C ILE A 78 -6.05 -17.62 8.41
N TYR A 79 -7.21 -18.22 8.67
CA TYR A 79 -7.40 -19.06 9.85
C TYR A 79 -6.41 -20.24 9.86
N GLY A 80 -5.83 -20.51 11.04
CA GLY A 80 -4.89 -21.62 11.23
C GLY A 80 -3.43 -21.30 10.89
N PHE A 81 -3.13 -20.12 10.31
CA PHE A 81 -1.76 -19.69 10.10
C PHE A 81 -1.12 -19.25 11.42
N LYS A 82 0.10 -19.72 11.72
CA LYS A 82 0.87 -19.35 12.92
C LYS A 82 2.13 -18.62 12.51
N THR A 83 2.38 -17.47 13.10
CA THR A 83 3.65 -16.75 12.99
C THR A 83 4.48 -17.04 14.24
N ASP A 84 5.81 -17.10 14.11
CA ASP A 84 6.75 -17.28 15.23
C ASP A 84 7.00 -15.99 16.02
N GLY A 85 6.22 -14.94 15.74
CA GLY A 85 6.35 -13.61 16.34
C GLY A 85 7.51 -12.78 15.77
N LYS A 86 8.27 -13.28 14.79
CA LYS A 86 9.32 -12.51 14.14
C LYS A 86 8.75 -11.84 12.90
N MET A 87 8.76 -10.51 12.90
CA MET A 87 8.68 -9.69 11.70
C MET A 87 10.01 -8.97 11.54
#